data_AF-A0A661E225-F1
#
_entry.id   AF-A0A661E225-F1
#
_cell.length_a   1.000
_cell.length_b   1.000
_cell.length_c   1.000
_cell.angle_alpha   90.00
_cell.angle_beta   90.00
_cell.angle_gamma   90.00
#
_symmetry.space_group_name_H-M   'P 1'
#
loop_
_entity.id
_entity.type
_entity.pdbx_description
1 polymer ?
#
loop_
_entity_poly.entity_id
_entity_poly.type
_entity_poly.pdbx_seq_one_letter_code
_entity_poly.pdbx_strand_id
1 'polypeptide(L)'
;MTDIEIAAFIQQVKQQIKQASIDQQSIQITGNQSKVTLSHDPQNQQKVQQLDVSNYQGIVDYEPSELVVTVKAGTLLSELKSALAKRHQMLAFEPPDYGNSTIGGTFAVALSGPSRAFRGPLRDYVLGTEIIDGQGRLLKFGGKMIKNVAGYDVSRMLVGSK
;
A
#
# COMPACT_ATOMS: atom_id res chain seq x y z
N MET A 1 -1.83 -5.58 15.85
CA MET A 1 -3.03 -6.36 15.50
C MET A 1 -2.71 -7.83 15.61
N THR A 2 -3.54 -8.59 16.29
CA THR A 2 -3.49 -10.06 16.33
C THR A 2 -3.97 -10.67 15.01
N ASP A 3 -3.69 -11.95 14.74
CA ASP A 3 -4.16 -12.62 13.52
C ASP A 3 -5.69 -12.62 13.38
N ILE A 4 -6.40 -12.68 14.51
CA ILE A 4 -7.86 -12.60 14.57
C ILE A 4 -8.35 -11.22 14.12
N GLU A 5 -7.74 -10.15 14.62
CA GLU A 5 -8.07 -8.78 14.24
C GLU A 5 -7.78 -8.50 12.76
N ILE A 6 -6.70 -9.08 12.23
CA ILE A 6 -6.34 -9.00 10.81
C ILE A 6 -7.42 -9.66 9.95
N ALA A 7 -7.80 -10.89 10.30
CA ALA A 7 -8.83 -11.62 9.57
C ALA A 7 -10.17 -10.87 9.61
N ALA A 8 -10.56 -10.36 10.78
CA ALA A 8 -11.76 -9.56 10.94
C ALA A 8 -11.74 -8.29 10.08
N PHE A 9 -10.63 -7.55 10.08
CA PHE A 9 -10.45 -6.36 9.25
C PHE A 9 -10.57 -6.68 7.75
N ILE A 10 -9.89 -7.73 7.28
CA ILE A 10 -9.97 -8.15 5.87
C ILE A 10 -11.41 -8.54 5.49
N GLN A 11 -12.14 -9.25 6.36
CA GLN A 11 -13.53 -9.59 6.09
C GLN A 11 -14.43 -8.35 6.04
N GLN A 12 -14.24 -7.40 6.96
CA GLN A 12 -14.95 -6.13 6.97
C GLN A 12 -14.74 -5.37 5.64
N VAL A 13 -13.49 -5.24 5.18
CA VAL A 13 -13.17 -4.56 3.92
C VAL A 13 -13.83 -5.27 2.74
N LYS A 14 -13.75 -6.61 2.67
CA LYS A 14 -14.40 -7.39 1.61
C LYS A 14 -15.91 -7.19 1.60
N GLN A 15 -16.54 -7.16 2.77
CA GLN A 15 -17.98 -6.93 2.90
C GLN A 15 -18.37 -5.53 2.44
N GLN A 16 -17.61 -4.50 2.83
CA GLN A 16 -17.86 -3.13 2.39
C GLN A 16 -17.75 -2.98 0.87
N ILE A 17 -16.72 -3.58 0.24
CA ILE A 17 -16.56 -3.56 -1.22
C ILE A 17 -17.73 -4.27 -1.93
N LYS A 18 -18.14 -5.44 -1.42
CA LYS A 18 -19.29 -6.17 -1.99
C LYS A 18 -20.57 -5.37 -1.87
N GLN A 19 -20.81 -4.74 -0.72
CA GLN A 19 -22.00 -3.93 -0.50
C GLN A 19 -22.02 -2.72 -1.44
N ALA A 20 -20.91 -1.99 -1.56
CA ALA A 20 -20.81 -0.86 -2.49
C ALA A 20 -21.00 -1.29 -3.96
N SER A 21 -20.51 -2.47 -4.34
CA SER A 21 -20.73 -3.04 -5.67
C SER A 21 -22.21 -3.36 -5.93
N ILE A 22 -22.95 -3.82 -4.92
CA ILE A 22 -24.40 -4.06 -5.01
C ILE A 22 -25.15 -2.73 -5.11
N ASP A 23 -24.76 -1.76 -4.28
CA ASP A 23 -25.40 -0.45 -4.18
C ASP A 23 -25.01 0.51 -5.33
N GLN A 24 -24.12 0.07 -6.23
CA GLN A 24 -23.54 0.87 -7.32
C GLN A 24 -22.91 2.17 -6.82
N GLN A 25 -22.28 2.11 -5.64
CA GLN A 25 -21.61 3.25 -5.00
C GLN A 25 -20.11 3.20 -5.26
N SER A 26 -19.54 4.35 -5.60
CA SER A 26 -18.09 4.51 -5.66
C SER A 26 -17.49 4.46 -4.25
N ILE A 27 -16.31 3.83 -4.13
CA ILE A 27 -15.51 3.81 -2.91
C ILE A 27 -14.28 4.70 -3.07
N GLN A 28 -13.99 5.51 -2.06
CA GLN A 28 -12.73 6.23 -1.93
C GLN A 28 -11.88 5.53 -0.87
N ILE A 29 -10.77 4.95 -1.31
CA ILE A 29 -9.81 4.32 -0.41
C ILE A 29 -9.00 5.42 0.27
N THR A 30 -8.99 5.43 1.59
CA THR A 30 -8.28 6.43 2.39
C THR A 30 -7.27 5.76 3.32
N GLY A 31 -6.06 6.31 3.39
CA GLY A 31 -5.16 6.10 4.53
C GLY A 31 -5.26 7.30 5.47
N ASN A 32 -4.13 7.76 5.99
CA ASN A 32 -4.07 8.95 6.86
C ASN A 32 -4.26 10.31 6.16
N GLN A 33 -4.71 10.31 4.90
CA GLN A 33 -5.05 11.53 4.15
C GLN A 33 -3.92 12.58 3.97
N SER A 34 -2.67 12.25 4.32
CA SER A 34 -1.49 13.10 4.14
C SER A 34 -1.22 13.61 2.72
N LYS A 35 -1.81 12.95 1.70
CA LYS A 35 -1.56 13.18 0.26
C LYS A 35 -2.84 13.40 -0.54
N VAL A 36 -3.93 13.82 0.11
CA VAL A 36 -5.22 14.06 -0.56
C VAL A 36 -5.12 15.11 -1.67
N THR A 37 -4.26 16.11 -1.50
CA THR A 37 -3.97 17.13 -2.53
C THR A 37 -3.34 16.55 -3.79
N LEU A 38 -2.61 15.43 -3.68
CA LEU A 38 -1.99 14.75 -4.81
C LEU A 38 -2.97 13.83 -5.55
N SER A 39 -4.16 13.61 -5.01
CA SER A 39 -5.15 12.65 -5.52
C SER A 39 -6.44 13.33 -6.01
N HIS A 40 -6.40 14.65 -6.25
CA HIS A 40 -7.58 15.45 -6.63
C HIS A 40 -8.18 15.01 -7.97
N ASP A 41 -9.37 14.41 -7.91
CA ASP A 41 -10.36 14.41 -8.99
C ASP A 41 -11.49 15.39 -8.61
N PRO A 42 -11.51 16.61 -9.18
CA PRO A 42 -12.52 17.61 -8.88
C PRO A 42 -13.93 17.24 -9.35
N GLN A 43 -14.11 16.17 -10.14
CA GLN A 43 -15.42 15.80 -10.70
C GLN A 43 -16.20 14.77 -9.86
N ASN A 44 -15.56 14.12 -8.88
CA ASN A 44 -16.18 13.06 -8.06
C ASN A 44 -16.74 13.57 -6.72
N GLN A 45 -17.51 14.65 -6.75
CA GLN A 45 -18.27 15.16 -5.59
C GLN A 45 -19.56 14.37 -5.31
N GLN A 46 -19.84 13.33 -6.09
CA GLN A 46 -20.93 12.41 -5.80
C GLN A 46 -20.61 11.61 -4.52
N LYS A 47 -21.66 11.17 -3.82
CA LYS A 47 -21.64 10.48 -2.52
C LYS A 47 -20.69 9.26 -2.50
N VAL A 48 -19.40 9.46 -2.28
CA VAL A 48 -18.39 8.39 -2.25
C VAL A 48 -18.33 7.79 -0.84
N GLN A 49 -18.44 6.46 -0.74
CA GLN A 49 -18.24 5.77 0.52
C GLN A 49 -16.74 5.72 0.84
N GLN A 50 -16.33 6.21 2.01
CA GLN A 50 -14.93 6.10 2.43
C GLN A 50 -14.61 4.70 2.94
N LEU A 51 -13.49 4.15 2.48
CA LEU A 51 -12.89 2.91 2.95
C LEU A 51 -11.54 3.22 3.59
N ASP A 52 -11.54 3.38 4.92
CA ASP A 52 -10.34 3.70 5.68
C ASP A 52 -9.50 2.44 5.96
N VAL A 53 -8.27 2.44 5.46
CA VAL A 53 -7.27 1.38 5.66
C VAL A 53 -6.12 1.81 6.56
N SER A 54 -6.20 3.01 7.17
CA SER A 54 -5.18 3.54 8.08
C SER A 54 -4.85 2.59 9.23
N ASN A 55 -5.87 1.90 9.78
CA ASN A 55 -5.71 1.00 10.92
C ASN A 55 -5.08 -0.36 10.55
N TYR A 56 -4.93 -0.67 9.26
CA TYR A 56 -4.27 -1.89 8.81
C TYR A 56 -2.75 -1.73 8.85
N GLN A 57 -2.19 -1.76 10.06
CA GLN A 57 -0.79 -1.41 10.34
C GLN A 57 0.03 -2.59 10.83
N GLY A 58 1.34 -2.49 10.57
CA GLY A 58 2.37 -3.35 11.12
C GLY A 58 3.22 -4.03 10.05
N ILE A 59 4.45 -4.33 10.44
CA ILE A 59 5.38 -5.18 9.70
C ILE A 59 4.92 -6.64 9.86
N VAL A 60 4.68 -7.31 8.74
CA VAL A 60 4.25 -8.72 8.69
C VAL A 60 5.45 -9.64 8.76
N ASP A 61 6.49 -9.30 7.99
CA ASP A 61 7.72 -10.06 7.90
C ASP A 61 8.87 -9.13 7.55
N TYR A 62 10.04 -9.37 8.12
CA TYR A 62 11.23 -8.59 7.84
C TYR A 62 12.45 -9.49 7.90
N GLU A 63 13.08 -9.68 6.74
CA GLU A 63 14.32 -10.43 6.58
C GLU A 63 15.45 -9.44 6.20
N PRO A 64 16.21 -8.93 7.19
CA PRO A 64 17.22 -7.91 6.95
C PRO A 64 18.38 -8.40 6.06
N SER A 65 18.70 -9.70 6.11
CA SER A 65 19.80 -10.26 5.33
C SER A 65 19.50 -10.27 3.83
N GLU A 66 18.23 -10.48 3.48
CA GLU A 66 17.72 -10.48 2.11
C GLU A 66 17.24 -9.10 1.63
N LEU A 67 17.27 -8.08 2.50
CA LEU A 67 16.74 -6.73 2.24
C LEU A 67 15.25 -6.73 1.85
N VAL A 68 14.47 -7.66 2.41
CA VAL A 68 13.04 -7.80 2.12
C VAL A 68 12.21 -7.47 3.36
N VAL A 69 11.20 -6.62 3.18
CA VAL A 69 10.20 -6.31 4.21
C VAL A 69 8.80 -6.38 3.63
N THR A 70 7.90 -7.08 4.33
CA THR A 70 6.48 -7.13 4.04
C THR A 70 5.73 -6.32 5.09
N VAL A 71 4.95 -5.34 4.64
CA VAL A 71 4.23 -4.40 5.52
C VAL A 71 2.78 -4.28 5.11
N LYS A 72 1.92 -3.99 6.07
CA LYS A 72 0.50 -3.69 5.80
C LYS A 72 0.34 -2.25 5.29
N ALA A 73 -0.67 -2.02 4.47
CA ALA A 73 -0.85 -0.76 3.74
C ALA A 73 -1.00 0.49 4.64
N GLY A 74 -1.58 0.34 5.84
CA GLY A 74 -1.74 1.43 6.81
C GLY A 74 -0.47 1.78 7.58
N THR A 75 0.58 0.96 7.52
CA THR A 75 1.82 1.16 8.29
C THR A 75 2.43 2.53 7.99
N LEU A 76 2.82 3.26 9.04
CA LEU A 76 3.44 4.58 8.91
C LEU A 76 4.83 4.46 8.28
N LEU A 77 5.16 5.43 7.41
CA LEU A 77 6.52 5.54 6.86
C LEU A 77 7.55 5.74 7.97
N SER A 78 7.22 6.52 9.00
CA SER A 78 8.09 6.77 10.14
C SER A 78 8.39 5.49 10.94
N GLU A 79 7.37 4.67 11.18
CA GLU A 79 7.50 3.36 11.85
C GLU A 79 8.41 2.43 11.04
N LEU A 80 8.15 2.29 9.73
CA LEU A 80 8.95 1.46 8.84
C LEU A 80 10.40 1.95 8.77
N LYS A 81 10.62 3.25 8.57
CA LYS A 81 11.97 3.85 8.56
C LYS A 81 12.71 3.59 9.87
N SER A 82 12.03 3.72 11.01
CA SER A 82 12.62 3.42 12.33
C SER A 82 13.03 1.95 12.45
N ALA A 83 12.18 1.02 11.98
CA ALA A 83 12.49 -0.41 12.00
C ALA A 83 13.72 -0.76 11.14
N LEU A 84 13.81 -0.19 9.93
CA LEU A 84 14.96 -0.39 9.04
C LEU A 84 16.23 0.25 9.59
N ALA A 85 16.12 1.45 10.19
CA ALA A 85 17.27 2.17 10.73
C ALA A 85 17.98 1.40 11.87
N LYS A 86 17.24 0.59 12.65
CA LYS A 86 17.82 -0.31 13.67
C LYS A 86 18.80 -1.33 13.08
N ARG A 87 18.74 -1.59 11.77
CA ARG A 87 19.65 -2.48 11.04
C ARG A 87 20.55 -1.71 10.06
N HIS A 88 20.64 -0.38 10.19
CA HIS A 88 21.35 0.50 9.26
C HIS A 88 20.85 0.42 7.81
N GLN A 89 19.56 0.14 7.63
CA GLN A 89 18.90 0.04 6.33
C GLN A 89 17.96 1.23 6.09
N MET A 90 17.60 1.43 4.81
CA MET A 90 16.70 2.51 4.40
C MET A 90 15.80 2.07 3.23
N LEU A 91 14.70 2.80 3.02
CA LEU A 91 13.94 2.70 1.78
C LEU A 91 14.71 3.41 0.67
N ALA A 92 15.21 2.67 -0.31
CA ALA A 92 16.09 3.20 -1.36
C ALA A 92 15.43 4.29 -2.24
N PHE A 93 14.11 4.26 -2.40
CA PHE A 93 13.34 5.28 -3.12
C PHE A 93 13.03 6.54 -2.29
N GLU A 94 13.48 6.61 -1.03
CA GLU A 94 13.45 7.79 -0.14
C GLU A 94 12.14 8.58 -0.16
N PRO A 95 10.99 7.98 0.20
CA PRO A 95 9.72 8.66 0.09
C PRO A 95 9.64 9.89 1.02
N PRO A 96 9.22 11.06 0.50
CA PRO A 96 8.90 12.23 1.30
C PRO A 96 7.89 11.89 2.40
N ASP A 97 8.24 12.28 3.62
CA ASP A 97 7.43 12.04 4.81
C ASP A 97 6.54 13.25 5.07
N TYR A 98 5.28 13.21 4.63
CA TYR A 98 4.29 14.24 4.93
C TYR A 98 3.75 14.11 6.37
N GLY A 99 4.62 13.76 7.34
CA GLY A 99 4.31 13.57 8.75
C GLY A 99 3.62 12.25 9.09
N ASN A 100 2.34 12.10 8.71
CA ASN A 100 1.52 10.92 9.03
C ASN A 100 1.32 10.00 7.82
N SER A 101 2.31 9.92 6.94
CA SER A 101 2.24 9.18 5.68
C SER A 101 2.20 7.66 5.89
N THR A 102 1.27 6.95 5.23
CA THR A 102 1.28 5.49 5.19
C THR A 102 2.05 4.97 3.98
N ILE A 103 2.59 3.75 4.09
CA ILE A 103 3.25 3.07 2.97
C ILE A 103 2.28 2.81 1.81
N GLY A 104 1.04 2.41 2.10
CA GLY A 104 0.00 2.16 1.11
C GLY A 104 -0.41 3.43 0.34
N GLY A 105 -0.53 4.57 1.04
CA GLY A 105 -0.76 5.85 0.37
C GLY A 105 0.42 6.28 -0.50
N THR A 106 1.65 6.01 -0.05
CA THR A 106 2.88 6.31 -0.81
C THR A 106 2.98 5.44 -2.07
N PHE A 107 2.59 4.16 -1.96
CA PHE A 107 2.46 3.22 -3.08
C PHE A 107 1.39 3.67 -4.07
N ALA A 108 0.20 4.03 -3.60
CA ALA A 108 -0.93 4.43 -4.44
C ALA A 108 -0.64 5.69 -5.27
N VAL A 109 0.15 6.64 -4.74
CA VAL A 109 0.55 7.84 -5.48
C VAL A 109 1.91 7.74 -6.17
N ALA A 110 2.54 6.55 -6.20
CA ALA A 110 3.87 6.28 -6.78
C ALA A 110 4.98 7.25 -6.30
N LEU A 111 4.94 7.65 -5.03
CA LEU A 111 5.80 8.73 -4.55
C LEU A 111 7.22 8.24 -4.26
N SER A 112 8.19 8.89 -4.90
CA SER A 112 9.64 8.65 -4.72
C SER A 112 10.36 9.96 -4.42
N GLY A 113 11.48 9.90 -3.70
CA GLY A 113 12.29 11.05 -3.32
C GLY A 113 13.22 11.59 -4.42
N PRO A 114 13.99 12.65 -4.12
CA PRO A 114 14.86 13.34 -5.08
C PRO A 114 15.90 12.43 -5.74
N SER A 115 16.39 11.42 -5.02
CA SER A 115 17.40 10.49 -5.55
C SER A 115 16.85 9.49 -6.55
N ARG A 116 15.56 9.56 -6.92
CA ARG A 116 14.92 8.71 -7.94
C ARG A 116 15.73 8.62 -9.23
N ALA A 117 16.39 9.70 -9.66
CA ALA A 117 17.21 9.68 -10.88
C ALA A 117 18.42 8.73 -10.79
N PHE A 118 18.92 8.47 -9.58
CA PHE A 118 20.10 7.65 -9.32
C PHE A 118 19.76 6.28 -8.72
N ARG A 119 18.72 6.23 -7.89
CA ARG A 119 18.28 5.04 -7.15
C ARG A 119 16.99 4.42 -7.70
N GLY A 120 16.36 5.01 -8.71
CA GLY A 120 15.12 4.48 -9.28
C GLY A 120 13.85 4.79 -8.44
N PRO A 121 12.66 4.62 -9.05
CA PRO A 121 11.36 4.82 -8.40
C PRO A 121 10.97 3.70 -7.42
N LEU A 122 10.02 4.01 -6.53
CA LEU A 122 9.36 3.04 -5.63
C LEU A 122 8.98 1.74 -6.35
N ARG A 123 8.43 1.85 -7.56
CA ARG A 123 7.95 0.72 -8.36
C ARG A 123 8.99 -0.38 -8.53
N ASP A 124 10.27 -0.02 -8.66
CA ASP A 124 11.33 -0.99 -8.96
C ASP A 124 11.68 -1.83 -7.71
N TYR A 125 11.29 -1.36 -6.53
CA TYR A 125 11.50 -2.00 -5.23
C TYR A 125 10.31 -2.86 -4.77
N VAL A 126 9.25 -2.96 -5.57
CA VAL A 126 8.08 -3.79 -5.25
C VAL A 126 8.34 -5.21 -5.77
N LEU A 127 8.30 -6.18 -4.85
CA LEU A 127 8.44 -7.61 -5.15
C LEU A 127 7.10 -8.34 -5.26
N GLY A 128 6.10 -7.87 -4.52
CA GLY A 128 4.76 -8.44 -4.52
C GLY A 128 3.76 -7.57 -3.76
N THR A 129 2.48 -7.84 -4.00
CA THR A 129 1.36 -7.15 -3.36
C THR A 129 0.23 -8.13 -3.04
N GLU A 130 -0.48 -7.86 -1.96
CA GLU A 130 -1.78 -8.47 -1.69
C GLU A 130 -2.84 -7.38 -1.81
N ILE A 131 -3.88 -7.63 -2.61
CA ILE A 131 -4.94 -6.66 -2.87
C ILE A 131 -6.31 -7.28 -2.67
N ILE A 132 -7.30 -6.43 -2.43
CA ILE A 132 -8.71 -6.79 -2.57
C ILE A 132 -9.24 -6.08 -3.82
N ASP A 133 -9.77 -6.83 -4.78
CA ASP A 133 -10.32 -6.25 -6.00
C ASP A 133 -11.75 -5.72 -5.81
N GLY A 134 -12.31 -5.10 -6.85
CA GLY A 134 -13.69 -4.58 -6.82
C GLY A 134 -14.79 -5.62 -6.62
N GLN A 135 -14.47 -6.92 -6.69
CA GLN A 135 -15.39 -8.02 -6.39
C GLN A 135 -15.22 -8.54 -4.95
N GLY A 136 -14.34 -7.92 -4.15
CA GLY A 136 -14.03 -8.34 -2.80
C GLY A 136 -13.21 -9.63 -2.75
N ARG A 137 -12.47 -9.99 -3.80
CA ARG A 137 -11.56 -11.15 -3.82
C ARG A 137 -10.18 -10.73 -3.33
N LEU A 138 -9.60 -11.52 -2.43
CA LEU A 138 -8.21 -11.33 -2.00
C LEU A 138 -7.29 -12.00 -3.02
N LEU A 139 -6.46 -11.19 -3.68
CA LEU A 139 -5.54 -11.62 -4.72
C LEU A 139 -4.10 -11.38 -4.27
N LYS A 140 -3.19 -12.24 -4.70
CA LYS A 140 -1.76 -12.11 -4.44
C LYS A 140 -1.01 -12.06 -5.76
N PHE A 141 -0.13 -11.08 -5.90
CA PHE A 141 0.72 -10.89 -7.07
C PHE A 141 2.18 -10.77 -6.64
N GLY A 142 3.08 -11.28 -7.48
CA GLY A 142 4.50 -11.30 -7.16
C GLY A 142 4.85 -12.30 -6.04
N GLY A 143 5.96 -12.05 -5.35
CA GLY A 143 6.44 -12.89 -4.26
C GLY A 143 7.74 -12.37 -3.68
N LYS A 144 8.30 -13.07 -2.68
CA LYS A 144 9.57 -12.65 -2.06
C LYS A 144 10.81 -12.94 -2.92
N MET A 145 10.66 -13.69 -4.02
CA MET A 145 11.78 -14.03 -4.90
C MET A 145 12.09 -12.88 -5.87
N ILE A 146 13.37 -12.51 -5.92
CA ILE A 146 13.87 -11.46 -6.81
C ILE A 146 13.68 -11.84 -8.29
N LYS A 147 13.89 -13.11 -8.64
CA LYS A 147 13.65 -13.63 -9.97
C LYS A 147 12.25 -14.25 -10.02
N ASN A 148 11.28 -13.44 -10.43
CA ASN A 148 9.93 -13.91 -10.72
C ASN A 148 9.62 -13.66 -12.20
N VAL A 149 9.69 -14.72 -13.01
CA VAL A 149 9.53 -14.66 -14.48
C VAL A 149 8.17 -15.23 -14.92
N ALA A 150 7.26 -15.47 -13.97
CA ALA A 150 5.96 -16.05 -14.26
C ALA A 150 4.87 -14.97 -14.40
N GLY A 151 4.37 -14.78 -15.61
CA GLY A 151 3.20 -13.95 -15.90
C GLY A 151 3.46 -12.45 -15.88
N TYR A 152 2.37 -11.67 -15.78
CA TYR A 152 2.42 -10.21 -15.77
C TYR A 152 2.77 -9.65 -14.38
N ASP A 153 3.59 -8.61 -14.34
CA ASP A 153 3.98 -7.91 -13.11
C ASP A 153 2.90 -6.94 -12.64
N VAL A 154 1.78 -7.50 -12.19
CA VAL A 154 0.65 -6.74 -11.65
C VAL A 154 1.06 -5.96 -10.40
N SER A 155 1.97 -6.51 -9.58
CA SER A 155 2.51 -5.84 -8.38
C SER A 155 3.10 -4.48 -8.69
N ARG A 156 3.92 -4.37 -9.73
CA ARG A 156 4.51 -3.10 -10.16
C ARG A 156 3.52 -2.23 -10.94
N MET A 157 2.57 -2.83 -11.67
CA MET A 157 1.52 -2.09 -12.38
C MET A 157 0.63 -1.28 -11.44
N LEU A 158 0.35 -1.81 -10.24
CA LEU A 158 -0.51 -1.15 -9.24
C LEU A 158 0.14 0.08 -8.58
N VAL A 159 1.45 0.28 -8.75
CA VAL A 159 2.13 1.45 -8.19
C VAL A 159 1.66 2.69 -8.94
N GLY A 160 1.01 3.62 -8.24
CA GLY A 160 0.44 4.82 -8.86
C GLY A 160 -1.01 4.70 -9.31
N SER A 161 -1.71 3.61 -8.98
CA SER A 161 -3.10 3.33 -9.42
C SER A 161 -4.18 4.06 -8.60
N LYS A 162 -3.88 5.27 -8.10
CA LYS A 162 -4.81 6.10 -7.33
C LYS A 162 -6.07 6.46 -8.12
#